data_AF-A7H681-F1
#
_entry.id   AF-A7H681-F1
#
_cell.length_a   1.000
_cell.length_b   1.000
_cell.length_c   1.000
_cell.angle_alpha   90.00
_cell.angle_beta   90.00
_cell.angle_gamma   90.00
#
_symmetry.space_group_name_H-M   'P 1'
#
loop_
_entity.id
_entity.type
_entity.pdbx_description
1 polymer ?
#
loop_
_entity_poly.entity_id
_entity_poly.type
_entity_poly.pdbx_seq_one_letter_code
_entity_poly.pdbx_strand_id
1 'polypeptide(L)'
;MRICPLLGFLDAEETRVGCLAHPLATGGADLRDCGAYDVATCDAFLCPSHAFLSEEEAAILDGALAGDFHLYGLVVTDVPFLRAALAGVSARTGAKVELRQLAHAAFRAALRRLLALKEELAPGSDGLFGAFRPGKNGEDLPRRIDYDALGSAPSPYDEILTCVGADPRSGNDLEALEGEVARRLDAAAAAFPVPARR
;
A
#
# COMPACT_ATOMS: atom_id res chain seq x y z
N MET A 1 -14.96 22.99 1.91
CA MET A 1 -14.73 22.02 0.82
C MET A 1 -15.89 22.15 -0.17
N ARG A 2 -15.63 22.41 -1.46
CA ARG A 2 -16.70 22.41 -2.49
C ARG A 2 -16.78 21.00 -3.09
N ILE A 3 -17.98 20.47 -3.27
CA ILE A 3 -18.16 19.20 -3.98
C ILE A 3 -18.21 19.52 -5.47
N CYS A 4 -17.32 18.93 -6.26
CA CYS A 4 -17.36 19.07 -7.72
C CYS A 4 -18.43 18.10 -8.28
N PRO A 5 -19.41 18.58 -9.07
CA PRO A 5 -20.48 17.72 -9.61
C PRO A 5 -19.99 16.80 -10.74
N LEU A 6 -18.74 16.95 -11.18
CA LEU A 6 -18.15 16.19 -12.29
C LEU A 6 -17.48 14.88 -11.84
N LEU A 7 -17.70 14.44 -10.59
CA LEU A 7 -17.22 13.14 -10.12
C LEU A 7 -18.07 12.01 -10.72
N GLY A 8 -17.43 11.01 -11.31
CA GLY A 8 -18.10 9.86 -11.93
C GLY A 8 -17.11 8.75 -12.28
N PHE A 9 -17.48 7.85 -13.19
CA PHE A 9 -16.59 6.80 -13.69
C PHE A 9 -15.91 7.21 -15.01
N LEU A 10 -14.62 6.86 -15.14
CA LEU A 10 -13.80 7.14 -16.33
C LEU A 10 -13.88 6.04 -17.39
N ASP A 11 -14.46 4.90 -17.04
CA ASP A 11 -14.63 3.74 -17.91
C ASP A 11 -16.10 3.27 -17.88
N ALA A 12 -16.50 2.51 -18.89
CA ALA A 12 -17.87 2.03 -19.04
C ALA A 12 -18.18 0.88 -18.05
N GLU A 13 -17.14 0.19 -17.62
CA GLU A 13 -17.18 -0.92 -16.68
C GLU A 13 -17.34 -0.46 -15.22
N GLU A 14 -17.34 0.86 -14.97
CA GLU A 14 -17.46 1.49 -13.65
C GLU A 14 -16.39 1.03 -12.64
N THR A 15 -15.20 0.74 -13.16
CA THR A 15 -14.06 0.27 -12.36
C THR A 15 -13.16 1.39 -11.88
N ARG A 16 -13.19 2.56 -12.53
CA ARG A 16 -12.32 3.69 -12.21
C ARG A 16 -13.10 4.97 -11.94
N VAL A 17 -13.15 5.39 -10.67
CA VAL A 17 -13.70 6.70 -10.29
C VAL A 17 -12.74 7.82 -10.71
N GLY A 18 -13.28 8.92 -11.22
CA GLY A 18 -12.51 10.11 -11.60
C GLY A 18 -13.40 11.27 -12.05
N CYS A 19 -12.83 12.21 -12.80
CA CYS A 19 -13.54 13.39 -13.29
C CYS A 19 -14.13 13.14 -14.67
N LEU A 20 -15.45 13.32 -14.85
CA LEU A 20 -16.15 13.21 -16.14
C LEU A 20 -15.68 14.24 -17.18
N ALA A 21 -14.95 15.27 -16.75
CA ALA A 21 -14.32 16.26 -17.60
C ALA A 21 -12.83 15.94 -17.92
N HIS A 22 -12.30 14.83 -17.39
CA HIS A 22 -10.94 14.37 -17.68
C HIS A 22 -10.82 13.89 -19.14
N PRO A 23 -9.68 14.09 -19.82
CA PRO A 23 -9.43 13.62 -21.20
C PRO A 23 -9.79 12.15 -21.46
N LEU A 24 -9.63 11.30 -20.45
CA LEU A 24 -10.03 9.88 -20.54
C LEU A 24 -11.54 9.68 -20.71
N ALA A 25 -12.37 10.52 -20.08
CA ALA A 25 -13.84 10.44 -20.19
C ALA A 25 -14.40 11.20 -21.41
N THR A 26 -13.67 12.22 -21.90
CA THR A 26 -14.12 13.12 -22.96
C THR A 26 -13.55 12.80 -24.35
N GLY A 27 -12.77 11.74 -24.47
CA GLY A 27 -12.11 11.38 -25.74
C GLY A 27 -10.94 12.28 -26.13
N GLY A 28 -10.24 12.85 -25.14
CA GLY A 28 -8.98 13.58 -25.30
C GLY A 28 -9.05 15.08 -25.00
N ALA A 29 -10.25 15.66 -24.89
CA ALA A 29 -10.39 17.08 -24.55
C ALA A 29 -10.33 17.29 -23.03
N ASP A 30 -9.36 18.06 -22.53
CA ASP A 30 -9.34 18.41 -21.11
C ASP A 30 -10.37 19.50 -20.80
N LEU A 31 -11.42 19.14 -20.08
CA LEU A 31 -12.51 20.05 -19.71
C LEU A 31 -12.51 20.34 -18.19
N ARG A 32 -11.45 19.97 -17.46
CA ARG A 32 -11.44 20.02 -15.99
C ARG A 32 -11.59 21.44 -15.44
N ASP A 33 -11.21 22.47 -16.20
CA ASP A 33 -11.44 23.87 -15.86
C ASP A 33 -12.92 24.29 -15.86
N CYS A 34 -13.83 23.45 -16.36
CA CYS A 34 -15.28 23.67 -16.27
C CYS A 34 -15.87 23.24 -14.91
N GLY A 35 -15.06 22.67 -14.01
CA GLY A 35 -15.48 22.16 -12.71
C GLY A 35 -15.51 23.19 -11.58
N ALA A 36 -15.67 22.69 -10.36
CA ALA A 36 -15.54 23.51 -9.15
C ALA A 36 -14.09 23.89 -8.81
N TYR A 37 -13.13 23.19 -9.43
CA TYR A 37 -11.68 23.33 -9.28
C TYR A 37 -11.06 23.40 -10.67
N ASP A 38 -9.94 24.11 -10.80
CA ASP A 38 -9.17 24.16 -12.05
C ASP A 38 -8.37 22.87 -12.26
N VAL A 39 -7.80 22.74 -13.46
CA VAL A 39 -6.97 21.60 -13.85
C VAL A 39 -5.79 21.40 -12.89
N ALA A 40 -5.14 22.49 -12.47
CA ALA A 40 -3.97 22.43 -11.59
C ALA A 40 -4.32 21.87 -10.21
N THR A 41 -5.45 22.28 -9.64
CA THR A 41 -5.95 21.77 -8.36
C THR A 41 -6.37 20.31 -8.49
N CYS A 42 -7.04 19.94 -9.58
CA CYS A 42 -7.44 18.55 -9.84
C CYS A 42 -6.21 17.63 -10.00
N ASP A 43 -5.18 18.07 -10.73
CA ASP A 43 -3.94 17.33 -10.92
C ASP A 43 -3.15 17.15 -9.62
N ALA A 44 -3.19 18.15 -8.75
CA ALA A 44 -2.52 18.10 -7.45
C ALA A 44 -3.29 17.29 -6.39
N PHE A 45 -4.52 16.83 -6.69
CA PHE A 45 -5.39 16.14 -5.73
C PHE A 45 -5.03 14.65 -5.56
N LEU A 46 -3.78 14.38 -5.23
CA LEU A 46 -3.30 13.05 -4.85
C LEU A 46 -2.97 13.00 -3.37
N CYS A 47 -3.03 11.79 -2.79
CA CYS A 47 -2.46 11.56 -1.47
C CYS A 47 -0.97 12.00 -1.52
N PRO A 48 -0.45 12.75 -0.53
CA PRO A 48 0.95 13.18 -0.50
C PRO A 48 1.95 12.03 -0.69
N SER A 49 1.57 10.82 -0.29
CA SER A 49 2.39 9.62 -0.47
C SER A 49 2.68 9.26 -1.93
N HIS A 50 1.85 9.71 -2.89
CA HIS A 50 2.16 9.58 -4.32
C HIS A 50 3.41 10.34 -4.75
N ALA A 51 3.81 11.38 -4.02
CA ALA A 51 5.09 12.05 -4.27
C ALA A 51 6.32 11.18 -3.90
N PHE A 52 6.11 10.12 -3.12
CA PHE A 52 7.17 9.20 -2.69
C PHE A 52 7.13 7.85 -3.41
N LEU A 53 6.01 7.52 -4.08
CA LEU A 53 5.86 6.29 -4.87
C LEU A 53 6.39 6.50 -6.28
N SER A 54 7.06 5.48 -6.83
CA SER A 54 7.26 5.39 -8.27
C SER A 54 5.95 5.04 -8.98
N GLU A 55 5.84 5.38 -10.27
CA GLU A 55 4.68 5.01 -11.10
C GLU A 55 4.42 3.49 -11.08
N GLU A 56 5.49 2.70 -11.09
CA GLU A 56 5.43 1.23 -11.01
C GLU A 56 4.86 0.76 -9.67
N GLU A 57 5.31 1.34 -8.53
CA GLU A 57 4.79 0.99 -7.20
C GLU A 57 3.31 1.35 -7.06
N ALA A 58 2.92 2.53 -7.56
CA ALA A 58 1.53 2.98 -7.55
C ALA A 58 0.64 2.07 -8.41
N ALA A 59 1.11 1.67 -9.60
CA ALA A 59 0.38 0.77 -10.48
C ALA A 59 0.28 -0.66 -9.91
N ILE A 60 1.34 -1.18 -9.27
CA ILE A 60 1.30 -2.46 -8.57
C ILE A 60 0.25 -2.41 -7.46
N LEU A 61 0.22 -1.34 -6.67
CA LEU A 61 -0.74 -1.20 -5.58
C LEU A 61 -2.18 -1.16 -6.10
N ASP A 62 -2.46 -0.33 -7.11
CA ASP A 62 -3.77 -0.23 -7.75
C ASP A 62 -4.22 -1.60 -8.32
N GLY A 63 -3.35 -2.25 -9.10
CA GLY A 63 -3.62 -3.54 -9.70
C GLY A 63 -3.78 -4.69 -8.70
N ALA A 64 -3.08 -4.64 -7.56
CA ALA A 64 -3.16 -5.67 -6.52
C ALA A 64 -4.48 -5.58 -5.74
N LEU A 65 -4.99 -4.37 -5.55
CA LEU A 65 -6.15 -4.11 -4.69
C LEU A 65 -7.46 -3.99 -5.45
N ALA A 66 -7.42 -3.64 -6.74
CA ALA A 66 -8.51 -3.77 -7.71
C ALA A 66 -9.89 -3.31 -7.18
N GLY A 67 -9.97 -2.06 -6.75
CA GLY A 67 -11.22 -1.44 -6.27
C GLY A 67 -11.46 -1.56 -4.76
N ASP A 68 -10.56 -2.19 -4.01
CA ASP A 68 -10.58 -2.11 -2.55
C ASP A 68 -9.97 -0.80 -2.05
N PHE A 69 -10.82 0.22 -2.01
CA PHE A 69 -10.42 1.57 -1.62
C PHE A 69 -9.99 1.68 -0.15
N HIS A 70 -10.49 0.80 0.73
CA HIS A 70 -10.12 0.81 2.14
C HIS A 70 -8.67 0.35 2.32
N LEU A 71 -8.36 -0.85 1.84
CA LEU A 71 -7.01 -1.39 1.91
C LEU A 71 -6.02 -0.53 1.10
N TYR A 72 -6.47 0.03 -0.03
CA TYR A 72 -5.67 0.97 -0.81
C TYR A 72 -5.31 2.19 0.02
N GLY A 73 -6.28 2.80 0.69
CA GLY A 73 -6.06 3.94 1.58
C GLY A 73 -5.05 3.64 2.68
N LEU A 74 -5.12 2.45 3.31
CA LEU A 74 -4.20 2.05 4.37
C LEU A 74 -2.75 1.83 3.88
N VAL A 75 -2.59 1.29 2.67
CA VAL A 75 -1.28 0.94 2.12
C VAL A 75 -0.63 2.13 1.41
N VAL A 76 -1.39 2.89 0.62
CA VAL A 76 -0.84 4.03 -0.15
C VAL A 76 -0.26 5.10 0.76
N THR A 77 -0.84 5.28 1.95
CA THR A 77 -0.34 6.23 2.95
C THR A 77 0.93 5.77 3.67
N ASP A 78 1.33 4.50 3.51
CA ASP A 78 2.47 3.90 4.21
C ASP A 78 3.47 3.28 3.22
N VAL A 79 4.21 4.16 2.53
CA VAL A 79 5.21 3.77 1.52
C VAL A 79 6.26 2.79 2.05
N PRO A 80 6.80 2.93 3.28
CA PRO A 80 7.70 1.94 3.87
C PRO A 80 7.11 0.53 3.90
N PHE A 81 5.83 0.38 4.29
CA PHE A 81 5.15 -0.91 4.29
C PHE A 81 5.09 -1.55 2.91
N LEU A 82 4.66 -0.79 1.89
CA LEU A 82 4.58 -1.30 0.52
C LEU A 82 5.95 -1.77 0.04
N ARG A 83 7.00 -0.96 0.25
CA ARG A 83 8.37 -1.30 -0.15
C ARG A 83 8.90 -2.53 0.57
N ALA A 84 8.71 -2.61 1.87
CA ALA A 84 9.14 -3.76 2.67
C ALA A 84 8.42 -5.05 2.22
N ALA A 85 7.12 -4.97 1.92
CA ALA A 85 6.36 -6.10 1.38
C ALA A 85 6.90 -6.56 0.02
N LEU A 86 7.09 -5.65 -0.94
CA LEU A 86 7.63 -5.96 -2.26
C LEU A 86 9.07 -6.48 -2.21
N ALA A 87 9.90 -5.89 -1.35
CA ALA A 87 11.28 -6.34 -1.11
C ALA A 87 11.30 -7.74 -0.49
N GLY A 88 10.41 -8.03 0.46
CA GLY A 88 10.28 -9.34 1.09
C GLY A 88 9.91 -10.45 0.11
N VAL A 89 9.03 -10.17 -0.86
CA VAL A 89 8.73 -11.08 -1.97
C VAL A 89 9.92 -11.22 -2.92
N SER A 90 10.57 -10.10 -3.25
CA SER A 90 11.72 -10.08 -4.16
C SER A 90 12.90 -10.89 -3.61
N ALA A 91 13.16 -10.80 -2.31
CA ALA A 91 14.22 -11.54 -1.62
C ALA A 91 14.00 -13.06 -1.70
N ARG A 92 12.75 -13.53 -1.63
CA ARG A 92 12.39 -14.95 -1.69
C ARG A 92 12.44 -15.53 -3.10
N THR A 93 12.09 -14.70 -4.08
CA THR A 93 11.99 -15.12 -5.49
C THR A 93 13.28 -14.90 -6.26
N GLY A 94 14.17 -14.03 -5.76
CA GLY A 94 15.36 -13.57 -6.47
C GLY A 94 15.05 -12.64 -7.65
N ALA A 95 13.80 -12.14 -7.75
CA ALA A 95 13.35 -11.29 -8.85
C ALA A 95 12.57 -10.08 -8.32
N LYS A 96 12.70 -8.94 -9.01
CA LYS A 96 11.92 -7.75 -8.68
C LYS A 96 10.43 -8.00 -8.96
N VAL A 97 9.55 -7.59 -8.04
CA VAL A 97 8.11 -7.52 -8.30
C VAL A 97 7.81 -6.35 -9.25
N GLU A 98 7.12 -6.63 -10.35
CA GLU A 98 6.66 -5.63 -11.33
C GLU A 98 5.15 -5.80 -11.56
N LEU A 99 4.54 -4.81 -12.21
CA LEU A 99 3.11 -4.79 -12.53
C LEU A 99 2.69 -6.00 -13.37
N ARG A 100 3.56 -6.41 -14.31
CA ARG A 100 3.28 -7.53 -15.23
C ARG A 100 2.98 -8.84 -14.51
N GLN A 101 3.56 -9.08 -13.33
CA GLN A 101 3.31 -10.31 -12.58
C GLN A 101 1.87 -10.37 -12.04
N LEU A 102 1.17 -9.24 -11.90
CA LEU A 102 -0.24 -9.21 -11.47
C LEU A 102 -1.22 -9.76 -12.50
N ALA A 103 -0.80 -9.99 -13.74
CA ALA A 103 -1.57 -10.75 -14.73
C ALA A 103 -1.84 -12.19 -14.25
N HIS A 104 -1.03 -12.73 -13.34
CA HIS A 104 -1.24 -14.02 -12.72
C HIS A 104 -2.15 -13.89 -11.50
N ALA A 105 -3.40 -14.35 -11.64
CA ALA A 105 -4.43 -14.22 -10.61
C ALA A 105 -4.02 -14.78 -9.24
N ALA A 106 -3.25 -15.88 -9.23
CA ALA A 106 -2.74 -16.47 -7.98
C ALA A 106 -1.76 -15.54 -7.26
N PHE A 107 -0.82 -14.91 -7.99
CA PHE A 107 0.12 -13.95 -7.43
C PHE A 107 -0.60 -12.70 -6.94
N ARG A 108 -1.50 -12.15 -7.75
CA ARG A 108 -2.32 -10.99 -7.37
C ARG A 108 -3.09 -11.24 -6.08
N ALA A 109 -3.74 -12.39 -5.95
CA ALA A 109 -4.47 -12.76 -4.75
C ALA A 109 -3.55 -12.95 -3.52
N ALA A 110 -2.36 -13.51 -3.71
CA ALA A 110 -1.39 -13.68 -2.64
C ALA A 110 -0.79 -12.35 -2.17
N LEU A 111 -0.45 -11.46 -3.10
CA LEU A 111 0.03 -10.11 -2.80
C LEU A 111 -1.05 -9.30 -2.06
N ARG A 112 -2.31 -9.35 -2.52
CA ARG A 112 -3.43 -8.73 -1.82
C ARG A 112 -3.54 -9.20 -0.37
N ARG A 113 -3.45 -10.51 -0.11
CA ARG A 113 -3.45 -11.07 1.26
C ARG A 113 -2.27 -10.59 2.10
N LEU A 114 -1.08 -10.47 1.51
CA LEU A 114 0.07 -9.89 2.20
C LEU A 114 -0.20 -8.44 2.61
N LEU A 115 -0.75 -7.62 1.71
CA LEU A 115 -1.08 -6.23 1.99
C LEU A 115 -2.18 -6.09 3.06
N ALA A 116 -3.14 -7.03 3.09
CA ALA A 116 -4.21 -7.09 4.09
C ALA A 116 -3.73 -7.29 5.54
N LEU A 117 -2.43 -7.52 5.78
CA LEU A 117 -1.86 -7.42 7.13
C LEU A 117 -2.16 -6.06 7.80
N LYS A 118 -2.39 -5.00 7.01
CA LYS A 118 -2.82 -3.69 7.51
C LYS A 118 -4.19 -3.68 8.18
N GLU A 119 -5.05 -4.66 7.87
CA GLU A 119 -6.41 -4.77 8.40
C GLU A 119 -6.48 -5.81 9.53
N GLU A 120 -5.69 -6.88 9.41
CA GLU A 120 -5.87 -8.09 10.20
C GLU A 120 -4.98 -8.16 11.45
N LEU A 121 -3.84 -7.46 11.44
CA LEU A 121 -2.99 -7.42 12.62
C LEU A 121 -3.53 -6.39 13.61
N ALA A 122 -3.83 -6.86 14.82
CA ALA A 122 -4.31 -5.99 15.88
C ALA A 122 -3.26 -4.89 16.14
N PRO A 123 -3.60 -3.60 15.92
CA PRO A 123 -2.68 -2.51 16.22
C PRO A 123 -2.34 -2.54 17.70
N GLY A 124 -1.09 -2.22 18.01
CA GLY A 124 -0.59 -2.15 19.37
C GLY A 124 -1.21 -1.02 20.21
N SER A 125 -0.60 -0.73 21.36
CA SER A 125 -1.19 0.07 22.47
C SER A 125 -1.65 1.47 22.08
N ASP A 126 -1.12 1.99 20.98
CA ASP A 126 -1.35 3.36 20.54
C ASP A 126 -2.43 3.46 19.46
N GLY A 127 -2.96 2.33 18.95
CA GLY A 127 -3.95 2.32 17.86
C GLY A 127 -3.45 2.97 16.56
N LEU A 128 -2.14 3.16 16.45
CA LEU A 128 -1.48 3.83 15.33
C LEU A 128 -1.03 2.79 14.30
N PHE A 129 -1.48 2.98 13.06
CA PHE A 129 -0.99 2.27 11.88
C PHE A 129 0.00 3.17 11.14
N GLY A 130 1.04 2.57 10.56
CA GLY A 130 2.03 3.33 9.79
C GLY A 130 3.43 3.29 10.36
N ALA A 131 4.41 3.66 9.52
CA ALA A 131 5.80 3.82 9.90
C ALA A 131 6.07 5.02 10.84
N PHE A 132 5.12 5.95 10.99
CA PHE A 132 5.32 7.20 11.71
C PHE A 132 4.31 7.41 12.84
N ARG A 133 4.71 8.19 13.85
CA ARG A 133 3.86 8.68 14.93
C ARG A 133 4.07 10.19 15.13
N PRO A 134 3.06 10.92 15.61
CA PRO A 134 3.23 12.32 15.92
C PRO A 134 4.20 12.52 17.09
N GLY A 135 5.20 13.35 16.89
CA GLY A 135 6.11 13.86 17.90
C GLY A 135 5.50 15.00 18.72
N LYS A 136 6.25 15.51 19.69
CA LYS A 136 5.71 16.48 20.67
C LYS A 136 5.34 17.82 20.05
N ASN A 137 5.97 18.17 18.93
CA ASN A 137 5.74 19.42 18.22
C ASN A 137 5.00 19.18 16.89
N GLY A 138 4.40 18.00 16.71
CA GLY A 138 3.72 17.61 15.47
C GLY A 138 4.64 17.14 14.36
N GLU A 139 5.93 16.89 14.64
CA GLU A 139 6.85 16.27 13.70
C GLU A 139 6.54 14.78 13.51
N ASP A 140 6.75 14.24 12.30
CA ASP A 140 6.61 12.81 12.05
C ASP A 140 7.85 12.06 12.54
N LEU A 141 7.70 11.24 13.59
CA LEU A 141 8.77 10.43 14.14
C LEU A 141 8.64 8.98 13.66
N PRO A 142 9.73 8.35 13.17
CA PRO A 142 9.69 6.95 12.81
C PRO A 142 9.39 6.11 14.05
N ARG A 143 8.48 5.16 13.88
CA ARG A 143 8.20 4.14 14.87
C ARG A 143 9.28 3.08 14.83
N ARG A 144 9.50 2.44 15.98
CA ARG A 144 10.46 1.35 16.15
C ARG A 144 9.94 0.38 17.19
N ILE A 145 10.15 -0.89 16.96
CA ILE A 145 10.00 -1.94 17.97
C ILE A 145 11.26 -1.93 18.84
N ASP A 146 11.09 -1.90 20.16
CA ASP A 146 12.20 -1.91 21.11
C ASP A 146 12.61 -3.35 21.43
N TYR A 147 13.38 -3.98 20.54
CA TYR A 147 13.83 -5.36 20.71
C TYR A 147 14.76 -5.56 21.92
N ASP A 148 15.50 -4.53 22.32
CA ASP A 148 16.38 -4.58 23.49
C ASP A 148 15.55 -4.76 24.77
N ALA A 149 14.43 -4.04 24.89
CA ALA A 149 13.48 -4.21 25.99
C ALA A 149 12.83 -5.61 26.02
N LEU A 150 12.81 -6.31 24.88
CA LEU A 150 12.29 -7.69 24.76
C LEU A 150 13.36 -8.75 24.98
N GLY A 151 14.64 -8.36 25.02
CA GLY A 151 15.77 -9.30 25.08
C GLY A 151 15.89 -10.17 23.83
N SER A 152 15.41 -9.70 22.67
CA SER A 152 15.47 -10.43 21.40
C SER A 152 16.31 -9.69 20.36
N ALA A 153 16.79 -10.41 19.35
CA ALA A 153 17.38 -9.76 18.18
C ALA A 153 16.29 -9.06 17.35
N PRO A 154 16.64 -8.03 16.55
CA PRO A 154 15.70 -7.43 15.61
C PRO A 154 15.14 -8.44 14.61
N SER A 155 13.84 -8.34 14.35
CA SER A 155 13.16 -9.16 13.37
C SER A 155 13.71 -8.92 11.96
N PRO A 156 13.85 -9.95 11.11
CA PRO A 156 14.07 -9.74 9.68
C PRO A 156 12.87 -9.05 8.99
N TYR A 157 11.72 -8.96 9.67
CA TYR A 157 10.50 -8.32 9.19
C TYR A 157 10.19 -7.01 9.93
N ASP A 158 11.17 -6.40 10.60
CA ASP A 158 10.99 -5.22 11.46
C ASP A 158 10.18 -4.10 10.81
N GLU A 159 10.48 -3.77 9.56
CA GLU A 159 9.80 -2.68 8.86
C GLU A 159 8.31 -3.00 8.61
N ILE A 160 7.99 -4.24 8.24
CA ILE A 160 6.60 -4.69 8.07
C ILE A 160 5.88 -4.67 9.41
N LEU A 161 6.48 -5.25 10.45
CA LEU A 161 5.89 -5.34 11.80
C LEU A 161 5.66 -3.95 12.43
N THR A 162 6.61 -3.04 12.26
CA THR A 162 6.48 -1.65 12.71
C THR A 162 5.31 -0.97 12.00
N CYS A 163 5.19 -1.13 10.68
CA CYS A 163 4.16 -0.49 9.87
C CYS A 163 2.73 -0.99 10.11
N VAL A 164 2.58 -2.29 10.38
CA VAL A 164 1.28 -2.89 10.77
C VAL A 164 0.92 -2.60 12.23
N GLY A 165 1.84 -1.99 12.97
CA GLY A 165 1.60 -1.48 14.31
C GLY A 165 1.86 -2.46 15.42
N ALA A 166 2.70 -3.49 15.20
CA ALA A 166 3.11 -4.41 16.23
C ALA A 166 3.75 -3.65 17.41
N ASP A 167 3.23 -3.88 18.62
CA ASP A 167 3.80 -3.39 19.87
C ASP A 167 3.73 -4.49 20.95
N PRO A 168 4.85 -5.14 21.30
CA PRO A 168 4.84 -6.17 22.33
C PRO A 168 4.42 -5.67 23.72
N ARG A 169 4.53 -4.36 24.01
CA ARG A 169 4.05 -3.77 25.28
C ARG A 169 2.53 -3.79 25.38
N SER A 170 1.84 -3.97 24.25
CA SER A 170 0.39 -4.04 24.15
C SER A 170 -0.16 -5.46 24.21
N GLY A 171 0.70 -6.46 24.38
CA GLY A 171 0.33 -7.87 24.36
C GLY A 171 0.25 -8.49 22.97
N ASN A 172 0.76 -7.81 21.93
CA ASN A 172 1.02 -8.48 20.65
C ASN A 172 2.04 -9.59 20.84
N ASP A 173 1.72 -10.79 20.36
CA ASP A 173 2.67 -11.90 20.24
C ASP A 173 3.54 -11.68 18.99
N LEU A 174 4.74 -11.14 19.19
CA LEU A 174 5.65 -10.86 18.08
C LEU A 174 6.05 -12.12 17.30
N GLU A 175 6.21 -13.26 17.95
CA GLU A 175 6.59 -14.51 17.27
C GLU A 175 5.47 -14.97 16.35
N ALA A 176 4.22 -14.90 16.82
CA ALA A 176 3.04 -15.18 16.00
C ALA A 176 2.91 -14.20 14.81
N LEU A 177 3.18 -12.91 15.05
CA LEU A 177 3.15 -11.89 13.99
C LEU A 177 4.23 -12.12 12.93
N GLU A 178 5.46 -12.43 13.37
CA GLU A 178 6.56 -12.82 12.47
C GLU A 178 6.19 -14.04 11.63
N GLY A 179 5.59 -15.05 12.25
CA GLY A 179 5.09 -16.24 11.57
C GLY A 179 4.02 -15.93 10.52
N GLU A 180 3.12 -14.99 10.78
CA GLU A 180 2.15 -14.49 9.78
C GLU A 180 2.86 -13.83 8.60
N VAL A 181 3.75 -12.87 8.88
CA VAL A 181 4.45 -12.12 7.83
C VAL A 181 5.25 -13.08 6.95
N ALA A 182 6.01 -13.99 7.55
CA ALA A 182 6.76 -15.01 6.84
C ALA A 182 5.85 -15.85 5.94
N ARG A 183 4.74 -16.37 6.49
CA ARG A 183 3.78 -17.21 5.77
C ARG A 183 3.18 -16.49 4.56
N ARG A 184 2.78 -15.22 4.69
CA ARG A 184 2.18 -14.47 3.56
C ARG A 184 3.21 -14.12 2.50
N LEU A 185 4.44 -13.79 2.91
CA LEU A 185 5.55 -13.57 1.99
C LEU A 185 5.89 -14.86 1.22
N ASP A 186 5.92 -16.01 1.89
CA ASP A 186 6.18 -17.31 1.26
C ASP A 186 5.06 -17.69 0.30
N ALA A 187 3.79 -17.44 0.67
CA ALA A 187 2.64 -17.67 -0.21
C ALA A 187 2.70 -16.79 -1.48
N ALA A 188 3.09 -15.52 -1.34
CA ALA A 188 3.27 -14.62 -2.47
C ALA A 188 4.45 -15.06 -3.36
N ALA A 189 5.56 -15.49 -2.77
CA ALA A 189 6.71 -16.00 -3.49
C ALA A 189 6.40 -17.31 -4.24
N ALA A 190 5.67 -18.24 -3.61
CA ALA A 190 5.27 -19.49 -4.25
C ALA A 190 4.30 -19.28 -5.43
N ALA A 191 3.47 -18.24 -5.37
CA ALA A 191 2.59 -17.84 -6.46
C ALA A 191 3.29 -16.97 -7.52
N PHE A 192 4.53 -16.55 -7.28
CA PHE A 192 5.24 -15.62 -8.15
C PHE A 192 5.56 -16.28 -9.50
N PRO A 193 5.13 -15.68 -10.62
CA PRO A 193 5.41 -16.23 -11.94
C PRO A 193 6.87 -15.98 -12.32
N VAL A 194 7.68 -17.04 -12.34
CA VAL A 194 9.05 -16.96 -12.87
C VAL A 194 8.96 -16.82 -14.39
N PRO A 195 9.67 -15.89 -15.02
CA PRO A 195 9.69 -15.81 -16.48
C PRO A 195 10.19 -17.15 -17.04
N ALA A 196 9.47 -17.68 -18.03
CA ALA A 196 9.97 -18.82 -18.79
C ALA A 196 11.36 -18.45 -19.33
N ARG A 197 12.38 -19.24 -18.98
CA ARG A 197 13.71 -19.08 -19.55
C ARG A 197 13.56 -19.22 -21.07
N ARG A 198 13.76 -18.12 -21.79
CA ARG A 198 13.90 -18.15 -23.25
C ARG A 198 15.21 -18.82 -23.64
#